data_AF-H1Y2Q4-F1
#
_entry.id   AF-H1Y2Q4-F1
#
_cell.length_a   1.000
_cell.length_b   1.000
_cell.length_c   1.000
_cell.angle_alpha   90.00
_cell.angle_beta   90.00
_cell.angle_gamma   90.00
#
_symmetry.space_group_name_H-M   'P 1'
#
loop_
_entity.id
_entity.type
_entity.pdbx_description
1 polymer ?
#
loop_
_entity_poly.entity_id
_entity_poly.type
_entity_poly.pdbx_seq_one_letter_code
_entity_poly.pdbx_strand_id
1 'polypeptide(L)'
;MADTQRYFIELAYDGTNYHGWQIQHNAISVQQVLNKALSTLLRMPVETLGCGRTDTGVHAKQLYAHFDIGRQEQPIVDGPWSMDEGQQKKAQKRTIAHNPSSMDEEQPSIDNEQITSGNIPSTQAHGLPTVNDTLSTTNHGPSTTPSAANHGPSTMDHRPSTTNHGLSTTSSTTHHGPSTIDHGLPQKTRSLNALLPHDIAVKRIIPVHADAHARFDATLRSYEYHVHFEKDPFLNNLSWQLRDRPDVGLMNQAAQIVMEYTDFSCFSKSNTQVKTNNCKISRAEWVSNGDKLIFHISADRFLRNMVRAIVGTLMMVGKGDIKPEEVRRIIESKNRSNAGVSVPACGLYLTEVRYPYL
;
A
#
# COMPACT_ATOMS: atom_id res chain seq x y z
N MET A 1 5.19 -32.61 -8.89
CA MET A 1 4.76 -31.31 -8.34
C MET A 1 4.49 -30.41 -9.53
N ALA A 2 3.22 -30.29 -9.89
CA ALA A 2 2.77 -29.96 -11.24
C ALA A 2 2.81 -28.45 -11.53
N ASP A 3 3.56 -28.08 -12.58
CA ASP A 3 3.34 -27.01 -13.56
C ASP A 3 2.63 -25.73 -13.04
N THR A 4 3.17 -25.12 -11.97
CA THR A 4 2.65 -23.87 -11.40
C THR A 4 3.69 -22.76 -11.58
N GLN A 5 3.30 -21.66 -12.20
CA GLN A 5 4.13 -20.47 -12.38
C GLN A 5 3.70 -19.39 -11.38
N ARG A 6 4.65 -18.94 -10.55
CA ARG A 6 4.45 -17.81 -9.64
C ARG A 6 4.73 -16.49 -10.32
N TYR A 7 3.91 -15.50 -10.00
CA TYR A 7 4.09 -14.12 -10.43
C TYR A 7 4.15 -13.18 -9.24
N PHE A 8 5.05 -12.20 -9.31
CA PHE A 8 4.92 -10.97 -8.52
C PHE A 8 4.13 -9.95 -9.32
N ILE A 9 3.32 -9.17 -8.62
CA ILE A 9 2.59 -8.03 -9.17
C ILE A 9 2.94 -6.79 -8.35
N GLU A 10 3.53 -5.80 -9.02
CA GLU A 10 3.81 -4.49 -8.44
C GLU A 10 2.63 -3.56 -8.70
N LEU A 11 2.13 -2.91 -7.65
CA LEU A 11 1.02 -1.97 -7.74
C LEU A 11 1.20 -0.76 -6.82
N ALA A 12 0.43 0.28 -7.11
CA ALA A 12 0.21 1.46 -6.27
C ALA A 12 -1.29 1.63 -6.03
N TYR A 13 -1.65 2.26 -4.92
CA TYR A 13 -3.04 2.62 -4.65
C TYR A 13 -3.18 3.80 -3.70
N ASP A 14 -4.28 4.53 -3.87
CA ASP A 14 -4.84 5.44 -2.89
C ASP A 14 -5.72 4.64 -1.92
N GLY A 15 -5.33 4.57 -0.65
CA GLY A 15 -6.01 3.80 0.39
C GLY A 15 -7.30 4.44 0.92
N THR A 16 -7.66 5.65 0.51
CA THR A 16 -8.78 6.43 1.09
C THR A 16 -10.09 5.66 1.14
N ASN A 17 -10.44 4.95 0.05
CA ASN A 17 -11.71 4.24 -0.08
C ASN A 17 -11.66 2.79 0.43
N TYR A 18 -10.56 2.37 1.06
CA TYR A 18 -10.29 0.97 1.38
C TYR A 18 -10.06 0.75 2.88
N HIS A 19 -10.55 -0.37 3.39
CA HIS A 19 -10.30 -0.82 4.76
C HIS A 19 -8.98 -1.58 4.88
N GLY A 20 -7.97 -1.03 4.21
CA GLY A 20 -6.61 -1.56 4.14
C GLY A 20 -6.42 -2.57 3.01
N TRP A 21 -5.25 -3.21 3.04
CA TRP A 21 -4.88 -4.22 2.05
C TRP A 21 -5.73 -5.49 2.15
N GLN A 22 -5.84 -6.07 3.35
CA GLN A 22 -6.32 -7.44 3.54
C GLN A 22 -7.84 -7.56 3.42
N ILE A 23 -8.32 -8.62 2.76
CA ILE A 23 -9.75 -9.00 2.71
C ILE A 23 -10.35 -9.09 4.11
N GLN A 24 -11.54 -8.53 4.27
CA GLN A 24 -12.38 -8.56 5.47
C GLN A 24 -13.84 -8.84 5.06
N HIS A 25 -14.67 -9.33 5.99
CA HIS A 25 -16.04 -9.75 5.66
C HIS A 25 -16.98 -8.58 5.31
N ASN A 26 -16.82 -7.43 5.98
CA ASN A 26 -17.78 -6.32 5.96
C ASN A 26 -17.24 -5.04 5.30
N ALA A 27 -16.10 -5.12 4.61
CA ALA A 27 -15.45 -3.93 4.09
C ALA A 27 -14.60 -4.23 2.86
N ILE A 28 -14.66 -3.32 1.89
CA ILE A 28 -13.85 -3.42 0.68
C ILE A 28 -12.36 -3.23 1.00
N SER A 29 -11.53 -4.06 0.39
CA SER A 29 -10.07 -4.04 0.54
C SER A 29 -9.39 -4.04 -0.82
N VAL A 30 -8.14 -3.55 -0.87
CA VAL A 30 -7.35 -3.54 -2.10
C VAL A 30 -7.12 -4.97 -2.63
N GLN A 31 -6.84 -5.93 -1.74
CA GLN A 31 -6.65 -7.34 -2.11
C GLN A 31 -7.91 -7.93 -2.75
N GLN A 32 -9.11 -7.62 -2.24
CA GLN A 32 -10.37 -8.10 -2.84
C GLN A 32 -10.54 -7.62 -4.27
N VAL A 33 -10.30 -6.32 -4.50
CA VAL A 33 -10.45 -5.71 -5.83
C VAL A 33 -9.42 -6.29 -6.80
N LEU A 34 -8.16 -6.43 -6.35
CA LEU A 34 -7.09 -7.03 -7.14
C LEU A 34 -7.40 -8.50 -7.50
N ASN A 35 -7.81 -9.32 -6.52
CA ASN A 35 -8.17 -10.72 -6.74
C ASN A 35 -9.32 -10.84 -7.75
N LYS A 36 -10.35 -9.99 -7.64
CA LYS A 36 -11.49 -9.97 -8.58
C LYS A 36 -11.03 -9.63 -10.00
N ALA A 37 -10.20 -8.60 -10.15
CA ALA A 37 -9.69 -8.18 -11.46
C ALA A 37 -8.80 -9.26 -12.10
N LEU A 38 -7.87 -9.85 -11.33
CA LEU A 38 -7.04 -10.96 -11.77
C LEU A 38 -7.88 -12.18 -12.16
N SER A 39 -8.87 -12.55 -11.33
CA SER A 39 -9.72 -13.70 -11.61
C SER A 39 -10.56 -13.51 -12.86
N THR A 40 -11.03 -12.29 -13.10
CA THR A 40 -11.76 -11.92 -14.33
C THR A 40 -10.85 -12.01 -15.55
N LEU A 41 -9.64 -11.46 -15.47
CA LEU A 41 -8.67 -11.46 -16.57
C LEU A 41 -8.20 -12.88 -16.93
N LEU A 42 -7.99 -13.72 -15.92
CA LEU A 42 -7.44 -15.08 -16.06
C LEU A 42 -8.52 -16.15 -16.19
N ARG A 43 -9.80 -15.81 -15.98
CA ARG A 43 -10.96 -16.73 -16.00
C ARG A 43 -10.81 -17.91 -15.05
N MET A 44 -10.15 -17.69 -13.92
CA MET A 44 -9.99 -18.67 -12.85
C MET A 44 -9.90 -17.94 -11.51
N PRO A 45 -10.25 -18.55 -10.38
CA PRO A 45 -10.03 -17.95 -9.07
C PRO A 45 -8.54 -17.65 -8.84
N VAL A 46 -8.22 -16.44 -8.39
CA VAL A 46 -6.86 -16.01 -8.05
C VAL A 46 -6.84 -15.42 -6.65
N GLU A 47 -5.92 -15.93 -5.84
CA GLU A 47 -5.63 -15.39 -4.52
C GLU A 47 -4.22 -14.78 -4.49
N THR A 48 -4.13 -13.53 -4.05
CA THR A 48 -2.86 -12.83 -3.89
C THR A 48 -2.39 -12.80 -2.43
N LEU A 49 -1.08 -12.77 -2.22
CA LEU A 49 -0.45 -12.55 -0.92
C LEU A 49 0.51 -11.36 -0.98
N GLY A 50 0.19 -10.30 -0.24
CA GLY A 50 0.96 -9.04 -0.21
C GLY A 50 2.26 -9.09 0.60
N CYS A 51 3.23 -8.25 0.22
CA CYS A 51 4.54 -8.10 0.89
C CYS A 51 4.45 -7.58 2.34
N GLY A 52 3.29 -7.02 2.69
CA GLY A 52 2.93 -6.46 3.98
C GLY A 52 1.43 -6.18 3.99
N ARG A 53 0.94 -5.73 5.15
CA ARG A 53 -0.43 -5.22 5.29
C ARG A 53 -0.36 -3.72 5.49
N THR A 54 -1.31 -3.01 4.90
CA THR A 54 -1.62 -1.61 5.22
C THR A 54 -2.94 -1.57 6.00
N ASP A 55 -3.00 -0.67 6.98
CA ASP A 55 -4.26 -0.40 7.72
C ASP A 55 -5.22 0.43 6.85
N THR A 56 -6.49 0.53 7.27
CA THR A 56 -7.51 1.41 6.64
C THR A 56 -6.98 2.81 6.39
N GLY A 57 -7.17 3.31 5.16
CA GLY A 57 -6.77 4.67 4.77
C GLY A 57 -5.28 4.88 4.54
N VAL A 58 -4.43 3.85 4.64
CA VAL A 58 -2.99 3.95 4.32
C VAL A 58 -2.77 3.69 2.83
N HIS A 59 -1.94 4.50 2.19
CA HIS A 59 -1.66 4.43 0.76
C HIS A 59 -0.42 3.57 0.45
N ALA A 60 -0.23 3.22 -0.82
CA ALA A 60 1.03 2.64 -1.29
C ALA A 60 1.43 3.23 -2.65
N LYS A 61 2.65 3.79 -2.73
CA LYS A 61 3.29 4.11 -4.01
C LYS A 61 3.93 2.87 -4.63
N GLN A 62 4.30 1.89 -3.81
CA GLN A 62 4.81 0.59 -4.25
C GLN A 62 4.39 -0.48 -3.25
N LEU A 63 3.64 -1.47 -3.71
CA LEU A 63 3.35 -2.70 -3.00
C LEU A 63 3.61 -3.86 -3.96
N TYR A 64 4.10 -4.98 -3.45
CA TYR A 64 4.18 -6.22 -4.20
C TYR A 64 3.24 -7.23 -3.59
N ALA A 65 2.56 -8.00 -4.43
CA ALA A 65 1.91 -9.24 -4.03
C ALA A 65 2.40 -10.38 -4.92
N HIS A 66 2.21 -11.61 -4.50
CA HIS A 66 2.40 -12.77 -5.36
C HIS A 66 1.13 -13.59 -5.49
N PHE A 67 1.02 -14.32 -6.59
CA PHE A 67 -0.04 -15.29 -6.85
C PHE A 67 0.50 -16.36 -7.80
N ASP A 68 -0.19 -17.49 -7.83
CA ASP A 68 0.20 -18.68 -8.58
C ASP A 68 -0.80 -18.95 -9.70
N ILE A 69 -0.29 -19.40 -10.85
CA ILE A 69 -1.09 -19.89 -11.97
C ILE A 69 -0.67 -21.32 -12.25
N GLY A 70 -1.59 -22.26 -12.07
CA GLY A 70 -1.40 -23.67 -12.41
C GLY A 70 -2.17 -24.07 -13.66
N ARG A 71 -1.73 -25.15 -14.30
CA ARG A 71 -2.49 -25.81 -15.36
C ARG A 71 -3.81 -26.34 -14.78
N GLN A 72 -4.95 -25.91 -15.29
CA GLN A 72 -6.17 -26.69 -15.11
C GLN A 72 -6.03 -27.93 -15.97
N GLU A 73 -6.00 -29.11 -15.36
CA GLU A 73 -6.35 -30.33 -16.08
C GLU A 73 -7.79 -30.15 -16.55
N GLN A 74 -7.97 -29.97 -17.86
CA GLN A 74 -9.28 -30.23 -18.47
C GLN A 74 -9.63 -31.67 -18.08
N PRO A 75 -10.80 -31.96 -17.49
CA PRO A 75 -11.21 -33.34 -17.34
C PRO A 75 -11.17 -33.94 -18.74
N ILE A 76 -10.33 -34.95 -18.93
CA ILE A 76 -10.34 -35.76 -20.14
C ILE A 76 -11.72 -36.38 -20.16
N VAL A 77 -12.61 -35.82 -20.98
CA VAL A 77 -13.82 -36.52 -21.36
C VAL A 77 -13.33 -37.57 -22.35
N ASP A 78 -13.00 -38.76 -21.84
CA ASP A 78 -12.80 -39.93 -22.66
C ASP A 78 -14.12 -40.24 -23.37
N GLY A 79 -14.31 -39.62 -24.54
CA GLY A 79 -15.24 -40.09 -25.55
C GLY A 79 -14.42 -40.69 -26.69
N PRO A 80 -14.68 -41.95 -27.02
CA PRO A 80 -15.48 -42.16 -28.21
C PRO A 80 -16.55 -43.23 -28.01
N TRP A 81 -17.77 -42.92 -28.45
CA TRP A 81 -18.72 -43.86 -29.06
C TRP A 81 -18.60 -45.34 -28.68
N SER A 82 -19.38 -45.74 -27.68
CA SER A 82 -20.15 -46.99 -27.73
C SER A 82 -21.61 -46.61 -27.50
N MET A 83 -22.34 -46.44 -28.60
CA MET A 83 -23.79 -46.55 -28.56
C MET A 83 -24.10 -48.01 -28.23
N ASP A 84 -24.73 -48.24 -27.08
CA ASP A 84 -25.46 -49.48 -26.82
C ASP A 84 -26.96 -49.14 -26.91
N GLU A 85 -27.59 -49.58 -28.00
CA GLU A 85 -29.02 -49.45 -28.27
C GLU A 85 -29.82 -50.27 -27.22
N GLY A 86 -30.03 -49.71 -26.04
CA GLY A 86 -30.75 -50.43 -24.98
C GLY A 86 -31.43 -49.61 -23.90
N GLN A 87 -31.15 -48.32 -23.75
CA GLN A 87 -31.68 -47.55 -22.60
C GLN A 87 -32.22 -46.16 -22.92
N GLN A 88 -32.68 -45.92 -24.16
CA GLN A 88 -33.60 -44.82 -24.45
C GLN A 88 -35.04 -45.22 -24.06
N LYS A 89 -35.37 -45.18 -22.77
CA LYS A 89 -36.76 -45.09 -22.24
C LYS A 89 -36.76 -45.01 -20.70
N LYS A 90 -36.19 -43.95 -20.09
CA LYS A 90 -36.53 -43.59 -18.69
C LYS A 90 -36.26 -42.17 -18.20
N ALA A 91 -35.81 -41.25 -19.04
CA ALA A 91 -35.66 -39.83 -18.67
C ALA A 91 -36.44 -38.90 -19.60
N GLN A 92 -37.69 -39.25 -19.92
CA GLN A 92 -38.62 -38.34 -20.58
C GLN A 92 -40.07 -38.70 -20.22
N LYS A 93 -40.36 -38.70 -18.92
CA LYS A 93 -41.72 -38.70 -18.39
C LYS A 93 -41.72 -38.25 -16.92
N ARG A 94 -41.55 -36.95 -16.71
CA ARG A 94 -42.05 -36.21 -15.54
C ARG A 94 -42.07 -34.73 -15.88
N THR A 95 -42.99 -34.43 -16.79
CA THR A 95 -43.48 -33.10 -17.12
C THR A 95 -44.68 -32.86 -16.21
N ILE A 96 -44.62 -31.78 -15.41
CA ILE A 96 -45.73 -30.85 -15.10
C ILE A 96 -46.99 -31.39 -14.37
N ALA A 97 -47.61 -30.49 -13.58
CA ALA A 97 -48.91 -30.53 -12.90
C ALA A 97 -48.89 -31.14 -11.49
N HIS A 98 -49.42 -30.53 -10.42
CA HIS A 98 -50.37 -29.43 -10.27
C HIS A 98 -50.32 -28.89 -8.82
N ASN A 99 -50.66 -27.61 -8.64
CA ASN A 99 -51.15 -26.99 -7.39
C ASN A 99 -52.65 -27.34 -7.22
N PRO A 100 -53.24 -27.39 -6.00
CA PRO A 100 -53.85 -26.16 -5.43
C PRO A 100 -53.88 -26.04 -3.87
N SER A 101 -53.69 -24.80 -3.40
CA SER A 101 -54.49 -23.97 -2.46
C SER A 101 -55.01 -24.51 -1.10
N SER A 102 -54.62 -23.82 0.00
CA SER A 102 -55.48 -23.10 0.99
C SER A 102 -54.69 -22.85 2.30
N MET A 103 -54.38 -21.60 2.66
CA MET A 103 -55.02 -20.74 3.70
C MET A 103 -54.45 -20.89 5.12
N ASP A 104 -54.44 -19.73 5.81
CA ASP A 104 -54.14 -19.41 7.23
C ASP A 104 -52.68 -19.01 7.52
N GLU A 105 -52.38 -17.70 7.54
CA GLU A 105 -52.45 -16.75 8.68
C GLU A 105 -51.45 -17.04 9.82
N GLU A 106 -50.41 -16.21 9.92
CA GLU A 106 -50.09 -15.39 11.11
C GLU A 106 -48.73 -14.66 10.92
N GLN A 107 -48.74 -13.33 11.05
CA GLN A 107 -47.55 -12.48 11.21
C GLN A 107 -47.18 -12.38 12.70
N PRO A 108 -45.90 -12.20 13.06
CA PRO A 108 -45.54 -11.54 14.30
C PRO A 108 -45.19 -10.05 14.07
N SER A 109 -45.61 -9.30 15.07
CA SER A 109 -45.69 -7.86 15.24
C SER A 109 -44.35 -7.11 15.32
N ILE A 110 -44.43 -5.85 14.88
CA ILE A 110 -43.46 -4.77 15.11
C ILE A 110 -43.80 -4.14 16.46
N ASP A 111 -42.85 -4.15 17.40
CA ASP A 111 -42.93 -3.32 18.60
C ASP A 111 -42.28 -1.96 18.36
N ASN A 112 -43.04 -0.94 18.73
CA ASN A 112 -42.81 0.48 18.48
C ASN A 112 -42.81 1.16 19.85
N GLU A 113 -41.63 1.49 20.41
CA GLU A 113 -41.54 2.26 21.65
C GLU A 113 -41.16 3.73 21.39
N GLN A 114 -42.23 4.52 21.45
CA GLN A 114 -42.39 5.88 22.00
C GLN A 114 -41.20 6.82 22.15
N ILE A 115 -41.33 7.91 21.39
CA ILE A 115 -40.73 9.22 21.58
C ILE A 115 -41.38 9.91 22.80
N THR A 116 -40.57 10.44 23.71
CA THR A 116 -41.00 11.50 24.64
C THR A 116 -40.13 12.74 24.47
N SER A 117 -40.81 13.88 24.43
CA SER A 117 -40.34 15.24 24.22
C SER A 117 -39.81 15.90 25.50
N GLY A 118 -38.73 16.68 25.39
CA GLY A 118 -38.26 17.63 26.40
C GLY A 118 -37.56 18.83 25.77
N ASN A 119 -38.04 20.03 26.08
CA ASN A 119 -37.73 21.35 25.51
C ASN A 119 -36.40 21.99 25.99
N ILE A 120 -35.64 22.63 25.07
CA ILE A 120 -35.17 24.07 24.97
C ILE A 120 -34.45 24.71 26.21
N PRO A 121 -33.37 25.56 26.11
CA PRO A 121 -33.16 26.62 25.09
C PRO A 121 -31.76 26.86 24.48
N SER A 122 -31.86 27.61 23.39
CA SER A 122 -30.90 28.36 22.58
C SER A 122 -29.98 29.36 23.30
N THR A 123 -28.83 29.67 22.68
CA THR A 123 -28.29 31.04 22.70
C THR A 123 -27.62 31.40 21.37
N GLN A 124 -28.07 32.51 20.81
CA GLN A 124 -27.54 33.20 19.64
C GLN A 124 -26.22 33.92 19.98
N ALA A 125 -25.36 34.11 18.98
CA ALA A 125 -24.38 35.20 18.99
C ALA A 125 -24.35 35.86 17.60
N HIS A 126 -24.61 37.17 17.62
CA HIS A 126 -24.67 38.10 16.52
C HIS A 126 -23.26 38.47 15.97
N GLY A 127 -23.22 38.82 14.69
CA GLY A 127 -22.75 40.12 14.21
C GLY A 127 -21.25 40.46 14.26
N LEU A 128 -20.66 40.62 13.07
CA LEU A 128 -19.44 41.38 12.78
C LEU A 128 -19.50 42.84 13.29
N PRO A 129 -18.33 43.50 13.42
CA PRO A 129 -18.01 44.47 12.38
C PRO A 129 -16.56 44.42 11.84
N THR A 130 -16.45 44.92 10.62
CA THR A 130 -15.30 45.29 9.78
C THR A 130 -14.45 46.45 10.34
N VAL A 131 -13.36 46.77 9.59
CA VAL A 131 -12.55 48.01 9.54
C VAL A 131 -11.21 47.87 10.33
N ASN A 132 -9.99 48.11 9.82
CA ASN A 132 -9.51 48.99 8.76
C ASN A 132 -8.15 48.53 8.16
N ASP A 133 -7.92 48.92 6.90
CA ASP A 133 -6.64 48.95 6.20
C ASP A 133 -5.63 49.91 6.87
N THR A 134 -4.35 49.56 6.85
CA THR A 134 -3.30 50.57 6.68
C THR A 134 -2.08 49.96 5.97
N LEU A 135 -1.88 50.38 4.73
CA LEU A 135 -0.61 50.26 4.02
C LEU A 135 0.48 51.07 4.75
N SER A 136 1.67 50.50 4.87
CA SER A 136 2.90 51.29 4.93
C SER A 136 3.85 50.79 3.83
N THR A 137 3.97 51.65 2.83
CA THR A 137 4.95 51.61 1.76
C THR A 137 6.25 52.21 2.24
N THR A 138 7.38 51.54 2.03
CA THR A 138 8.66 52.22 1.77
C THR A 138 9.42 51.50 0.66
N ASN A 139 9.60 52.24 -0.43
CA ASN A 139 10.53 51.97 -1.53
C ASN A 139 11.97 52.12 -1.06
N HIS A 140 12.89 51.34 -1.65
CA HIS A 140 14.05 51.83 -2.41
C HIS A 140 14.85 50.62 -2.97
N GLY A 141 14.87 50.46 -4.30
CA GLY A 141 15.88 49.64 -5.01
C GLY A 141 17.16 50.44 -5.27
N PRO A 142 17.94 50.15 -6.33
CA PRO A 142 18.49 48.87 -6.79
C PRO A 142 20.04 48.93 -6.90
N SER A 143 20.74 47.80 -7.03
CA SER A 143 22.13 47.76 -7.53
C SER A 143 22.37 46.45 -8.32
N THR A 144 22.38 46.51 -9.65
CA THR A 144 23.56 46.61 -10.54
C THR A 144 24.57 45.46 -10.41
N THR A 145 24.43 44.48 -11.31
CA THR A 145 25.50 43.72 -12.00
C THR A 145 26.45 44.71 -12.73
N PRO A 146 27.71 44.37 -13.12
CA PRO A 146 28.00 43.28 -14.09
C PRO A 146 29.42 42.64 -14.06
N SER A 147 29.65 41.78 -15.06
CA SER A 147 30.95 41.43 -15.70
C SER A 147 31.70 40.24 -15.10
N ALA A 148 32.36 39.33 -15.82
CA ALA A 148 32.51 38.94 -17.23
C ALA A 148 33.46 37.71 -17.20
N ALA A 149 33.20 36.65 -17.98
CA ALA A 149 33.99 36.21 -19.14
C ALA A 149 35.48 35.83 -18.92
N ASN A 150 35.80 34.57 -19.22
CA ASN A 150 36.98 34.08 -19.97
C ASN A 150 36.78 32.56 -20.19
N HIS A 151 36.54 32.03 -21.38
CA HIS A 151 37.41 31.83 -22.55
C HIS A 151 38.74 31.10 -22.29
N GLY A 152 38.89 29.94 -22.95
CA GLY A 152 40.15 29.18 -23.07
C GLY A 152 39.96 27.77 -23.63
N PRO A 153 40.34 27.49 -24.90
CA PRO A 153 40.05 26.25 -25.64
C PRO A 153 41.27 25.29 -25.70
N SER A 154 41.09 24.04 -26.16
CA SER A 154 42.02 23.26 -27.03
C SER A 154 41.59 21.79 -27.11
N THR A 155 41.07 21.30 -28.24
CA THR A 155 41.72 20.73 -29.46
C THR A 155 41.73 19.20 -29.45
N MET A 156 41.37 18.67 -30.63
CA MET A 156 41.26 17.28 -31.07
C MET A 156 42.56 16.50 -30.95
N ASP A 157 42.45 15.16 -30.91
CA ASP A 157 43.14 14.34 -31.90
C ASP A 157 42.50 12.95 -32.14
N HIS A 158 42.54 12.56 -33.42
CA HIS A 158 42.10 11.28 -34.02
C HIS A 158 43.00 10.10 -33.57
N ARG A 159 42.59 8.82 -33.58
CA ARG A 159 42.27 7.95 -34.73
C ARG A 159 41.90 6.53 -34.21
N PRO A 160 41.27 5.67 -35.03
CA PRO A 160 40.76 4.35 -34.64
C PRO A 160 41.75 3.22 -34.99
N SER A 161 41.66 2.10 -34.27
CA SER A 161 42.35 0.84 -34.59
C SER A 161 41.34 -0.28 -34.85
N THR A 162 41.50 -0.90 -36.01
CA THR A 162 40.70 -1.97 -36.60
C THR A 162 41.14 -3.37 -36.15
N THR A 163 40.22 -4.32 -36.38
CA THR A 163 40.43 -5.78 -36.61
C THR A 163 40.74 -6.68 -35.41
N ASN A 164 39.81 -7.60 -35.09
CA ASN A 164 39.89 -8.94 -35.68
C ASN A 164 38.60 -9.76 -35.52
N HIS A 165 38.17 -10.36 -36.64
CA HIS A 165 37.21 -11.46 -36.68
C HIS A 165 37.89 -12.73 -36.19
N GLY A 166 37.30 -13.37 -35.18
CA GLY A 166 37.61 -14.73 -34.75
C GLY A 166 36.32 -15.53 -34.67
N LEU A 167 36.03 -16.30 -35.72
CA LEU A 167 34.95 -17.27 -35.76
C LEU A 167 35.40 -18.50 -34.97
N SER A 168 34.90 -18.68 -33.75
CA SER A 168 35.05 -19.94 -33.00
C SER A 168 33.67 -20.56 -32.80
N THR A 169 33.38 -21.55 -33.63
CA THR A 169 32.29 -22.51 -33.47
C THR A 169 32.57 -23.38 -32.25
N THR A 170 31.89 -23.10 -31.13
CA THR A 170 31.75 -24.05 -30.03
C THR A 170 30.27 -24.36 -29.87
N SER A 171 29.93 -25.61 -30.18
CA SER A 171 28.65 -26.25 -29.93
C SER A 171 28.25 -26.10 -28.47
N SER A 172 27.38 -25.13 -28.17
CA SER A 172 26.73 -25.01 -26.87
C SER A 172 25.55 -25.98 -26.84
N THR A 173 25.73 -27.10 -26.14
CA THR A 173 24.67 -27.99 -25.71
C THR A 173 23.57 -27.19 -25.05
N THR A 174 22.41 -27.12 -25.70
CA THR A 174 21.20 -26.49 -25.17
C THR A 174 20.75 -27.30 -23.96
N HIS A 175 21.09 -26.85 -22.76
CA HIS A 175 20.37 -27.26 -21.57
C HIS A 175 18.95 -26.69 -21.69
N HIS A 176 18.00 -27.53 -22.11
CA HIS A 176 16.59 -27.24 -21.95
C HIS A 176 16.29 -27.14 -20.44
N GLY A 177 16.30 -25.92 -19.91
CA GLY A 177 15.64 -25.61 -18.65
C GLY A 177 14.15 -25.94 -18.74
N PRO A 178 13.47 -26.16 -17.60
CA PRO A 178 12.06 -26.52 -17.60
C PRO A 178 11.26 -25.43 -18.33
N SER A 179 10.37 -25.84 -19.23
CA SER A 179 9.52 -24.95 -20.02
C SER A 179 8.69 -24.04 -19.12
N THR A 180 9.09 -22.78 -19.00
CA THR A 180 8.26 -21.76 -18.35
C THR A 180 7.02 -21.52 -19.20
N ILE A 181 5.83 -21.75 -18.66
CA ILE A 181 4.59 -21.38 -19.33
C ILE A 181 4.54 -19.85 -19.39
N ASP A 182 4.84 -19.29 -20.57
CA ASP A 182 4.61 -17.87 -20.82
C ASP A 182 3.12 -17.67 -21.12
N HIS A 183 2.35 -17.29 -20.10
CA HIS A 183 0.94 -16.91 -20.26
C HIS A 183 0.75 -15.55 -20.97
N GLY A 184 1.84 -14.89 -21.41
CA GLY A 184 1.81 -13.52 -21.92
C GLY A 184 1.32 -12.52 -20.86
N LEU A 185 1.34 -12.92 -19.58
CA LEU A 185 0.76 -12.15 -18.49
C LEU A 185 1.52 -10.85 -18.21
N PRO A 186 2.87 -10.79 -18.30
CA PRO A 186 3.60 -9.53 -18.21
C PRO A 186 3.10 -8.45 -19.18
N GLN A 187 2.58 -8.85 -20.35
CA GLN A 187 2.06 -7.93 -21.37
C GLN A 187 0.60 -7.51 -21.10
N LYS A 188 -0.09 -8.12 -20.12
CA LYS A 188 -1.50 -7.84 -19.81
C LYS A 188 -1.72 -6.76 -18.74
N THR A 189 -0.67 -6.06 -18.29
CA THR A 189 -0.82 -4.96 -17.31
C THR A 189 -1.86 -3.92 -17.73
N ARG A 190 -1.90 -3.54 -19.01
CA ARG A 190 -2.91 -2.60 -19.54
C ARG A 190 -4.34 -3.14 -19.40
N SER A 191 -4.56 -4.41 -19.72
CA SER A 191 -5.87 -5.05 -19.60
C SER A 191 -6.29 -5.19 -18.14
N LEU A 192 -5.36 -5.47 -17.23
CA LEU A 192 -5.65 -5.54 -15.81
C LEU A 192 -6.03 -4.16 -15.25
N ASN A 193 -5.29 -3.11 -15.60
CA ASN A 193 -5.63 -1.74 -15.21
C ASN A 193 -6.96 -1.25 -15.78
N ALA A 194 -7.41 -1.78 -16.92
CA ALA A 194 -8.75 -1.46 -17.45
C ALA A 194 -9.90 -2.06 -16.61
N LEU A 195 -9.62 -3.06 -15.77
CA LEU A 195 -10.59 -3.68 -14.86
C LEU A 195 -10.52 -3.09 -13.44
N LEU A 196 -9.41 -2.43 -13.11
CA LEU A 196 -9.18 -1.84 -11.79
C LEU A 196 -9.79 -0.43 -11.72
N PRO A 197 -10.26 -0.01 -10.53
CA PRO A 197 -10.65 1.37 -10.29
C PRO A 197 -9.45 2.33 -10.38
N HIS A 198 -9.71 3.62 -10.59
CA HIS A 198 -8.66 4.65 -10.76
C HIS A 198 -7.71 4.79 -9.56
N ASP A 199 -8.14 4.37 -8.37
CA ASP A 199 -7.37 4.41 -7.13
C ASP A 199 -6.47 3.17 -6.94
N ILE A 200 -6.42 2.22 -7.89
CA ILE A 200 -5.47 1.10 -7.90
C ILE A 200 -4.83 0.98 -9.29
N ALA A 201 -3.50 1.01 -9.34
CA ALA A 201 -2.75 0.87 -10.58
C ALA A 201 -1.68 -0.20 -10.47
N VAL A 202 -1.75 -1.21 -11.33
CA VAL A 202 -0.69 -2.20 -11.53
C VAL A 202 0.39 -1.61 -12.43
N LYS A 203 1.63 -1.68 -11.99
CA LYS A 203 2.79 -1.17 -12.74
C LYS A 203 3.40 -2.23 -13.64
N ARG A 204 3.57 -3.44 -13.11
CA ARG A 204 4.16 -4.58 -13.83
C ARG A 204 3.80 -5.91 -13.17
N ILE A 205 3.85 -6.97 -13.97
CA ILE A 205 3.72 -8.35 -13.54
C ILE A 205 5.02 -9.07 -13.93
N ILE A 206 5.62 -9.79 -12.99
CA ILE A 206 6.98 -10.33 -13.10
C ILE A 206 6.90 -11.84 -12.83
N PRO A 207 7.28 -12.71 -13.77
CA PRO A 207 7.44 -14.13 -13.47
C PRO A 207 8.61 -14.28 -12.49
N VAL A 208 8.40 -15.07 -11.44
CA VAL A 208 9.42 -15.33 -10.42
C VAL A 208 9.54 -16.84 -10.20
N HIS A 209 10.59 -17.25 -9.50
CA HIS A 209 10.74 -18.65 -9.12
C HIS A 209 9.57 -19.10 -8.22
N ALA A 210 9.21 -20.39 -8.29
CA ALA A 210 8.02 -20.92 -7.61
C ALA A 210 8.07 -20.79 -6.07
N ASP A 211 9.27 -20.70 -5.49
CA ASP A 211 9.47 -20.48 -4.05
C ASP A 211 9.51 -19.01 -3.63
N ALA A 212 9.61 -18.06 -4.58
CA ALA A 212 9.73 -16.64 -4.30
C ALA A 212 8.52 -16.15 -3.52
N HIS A 213 8.73 -15.36 -2.46
CA HIS A 213 7.68 -14.96 -1.54
C HIS A 213 7.67 -13.47 -1.26
N ALA A 214 6.65 -12.76 -1.77
CA ALA A 214 6.54 -11.30 -1.67
C ALA A 214 6.71 -10.77 -0.23
N ARG A 215 6.26 -11.51 0.79
CA ARG A 215 6.45 -11.12 2.20
C ARG A 215 7.80 -11.48 2.80
N PHE A 216 8.28 -12.72 2.65
CA PHE A 216 9.40 -13.21 3.44
C PHE A 216 10.76 -12.91 2.80
N ASP A 217 10.79 -12.73 1.47
CA ASP A 217 12.03 -12.46 0.75
C ASP A 217 12.38 -10.97 0.71
N ALA A 218 11.41 -10.09 1.02
CA ALA A 218 11.66 -8.66 1.02
C ALA A 218 12.64 -8.29 2.14
N THR A 219 13.68 -7.56 1.78
CA THR A 219 14.81 -7.18 2.65
C THR A 219 14.67 -5.76 3.19
N LEU A 220 13.82 -4.94 2.59
CA LEU A 220 13.56 -3.57 3.01
C LEU A 220 12.11 -3.20 2.73
N ARG A 221 11.50 -2.46 3.65
CA ARG A 221 10.34 -1.61 3.38
C ARG A 221 10.70 -0.18 3.75
N SER A 222 10.26 0.77 2.93
CA SER A 222 10.34 2.20 3.24
C SER A 222 8.93 2.79 3.29
N TYR A 223 8.70 3.67 4.26
CA TYR A 223 7.49 4.44 4.39
C TYR A 223 7.82 5.93 4.40
N GLU A 224 6.84 6.71 3.96
CA GLU A 224 6.80 8.15 4.15
C GLU A 224 5.55 8.52 4.96
N TYR A 225 5.70 9.44 5.91
CA TYR A 225 4.56 10.08 6.57
C TYR A 225 4.51 11.57 6.23
N HIS A 226 3.44 12.01 5.58
CA HIS A 226 3.29 13.34 5.01
C HIS A 226 2.43 14.24 5.89
N VAL A 227 2.96 15.41 6.24
CA VAL A 227 2.29 16.47 6.99
C VAL A 227 2.33 17.78 6.20
N HIS A 228 1.25 18.54 6.28
CA HIS A 228 1.14 19.91 5.75
C HIS A 228 0.50 20.83 6.80
N PHE A 229 0.73 22.14 6.67
CA PHE A 229 0.32 23.11 7.70
C PHE A 229 -0.89 23.97 7.31
N GLU A 230 -1.06 24.25 6.03
CA GLU A 230 -2.17 25.06 5.54
C GLU A 230 -3.36 24.22 5.07
N LYS A 231 -4.55 24.81 5.01
CA LYS A 231 -5.70 24.11 4.44
C LYS A 231 -5.52 23.95 2.93
N ASP A 232 -5.46 22.71 2.46
CA ASP A 232 -5.34 22.40 1.03
C ASP A 232 -6.39 21.34 0.61
N PRO A 233 -7.36 21.67 -0.27
CA PRO A 233 -8.36 20.71 -0.74
C PRO A 233 -7.77 19.54 -1.54
N PHE A 234 -6.55 19.66 -2.07
CA PHE A 234 -5.86 18.61 -2.83
C PHE A 234 -5.06 17.65 -1.94
N LEU A 235 -4.93 17.95 -0.64
CA LEU A 235 -4.24 17.10 0.33
C LEU A 235 -5.19 16.39 1.29
N ASN A 236 -6.50 16.59 1.13
CA ASN A 236 -7.51 15.90 1.93
C ASN A 236 -7.39 14.38 1.74
N ASN A 237 -7.36 13.64 2.85
CA ASN A 237 -7.08 12.19 2.89
C ASN A 237 -5.73 11.76 2.31
N LEU A 238 -4.83 12.67 1.93
CA LEU A 238 -3.51 12.36 1.37
C LEU A 238 -2.33 12.87 2.23
N SER A 239 -2.60 13.75 3.19
CA SER A 239 -1.62 14.24 4.16
C SER A 239 -2.31 14.64 5.46
N TRP A 240 -1.60 14.53 6.59
CA TRP A 240 -2.11 15.02 7.87
C TRP A 240 -1.93 16.54 7.99
N GLN A 241 -3.04 17.27 8.09
CA GLN A 241 -3.00 18.70 8.36
C GLN A 241 -2.69 18.94 9.85
N LEU A 242 -1.60 19.67 10.14
CA LEU A 242 -1.26 20.15 11.46
C LEU A 242 -1.42 21.67 11.54
N ARG A 243 -1.92 22.18 12.66
CA ARG A 243 -1.99 23.62 12.90
C ARG A 243 -0.62 24.18 13.27
N ASP A 244 0.02 23.55 14.25
CA ASP A 244 1.26 24.03 14.84
C ASP A 244 2.47 23.30 14.26
N ARG A 245 3.58 24.03 14.12
CA ARG A 245 4.83 23.50 13.58
C ARG A 245 5.66 22.87 14.71
N PRO A 246 5.91 21.54 14.68
CA PRO A 246 6.73 20.89 15.68
C PRO A 246 8.22 21.21 15.47
N ASP A 247 9.02 21.09 16.53
CA ASP A 247 10.48 21.19 16.46
C ASP A 247 11.09 19.98 15.75
N VAL A 248 11.49 20.16 14.50
CA VAL A 248 12.08 19.12 13.65
C VAL A 248 13.44 18.66 14.18
N GLY A 249 14.21 19.55 14.80
CA GLY A 249 15.52 19.22 15.38
C GLY A 249 15.37 18.21 16.52
N LEU A 250 14.47 18.48 17.46
CA LEU A 250 14.18 17.57 18.57
C LEU A 250 13.58 16.25 18.09
N MET A 251 12.67 16.29 17.11
CA MET A 251 12.12 15.06 16.53
C MET A 251 13.19 14.19 15.86
N ASN A 252 14.19 14.79 15.21
CA ASN A 252 15.29 14.05 14.61
C ASN A 252 16.25 13.47 15.64
N GLN A 253 16.50 14.16 16.76
CA GLN A 253 17.24 13.58 17.89
C GLN A 253 16.53 12.33 18.43
N ALA A 254 15.21 12.41 18.62
CA ALA A 254 14.38 11.28 19.02
C ALA A 254 14.34 10.15 17.96
N ALA A 255 14.34 10.48 16.66
CA ALA A 255 14.39 9.51 15.59
C ALA A 255 15.70 8.71 15.56
N GLN A 256 16.84 9.35 15.88
CA GLN A 256 18.11 8.65 16.04
C GLN A 256 18.05 7.62 17.18
N ILE A 257 17.44 7.98 18.31
CA ILE A 257 17.24 7.05 19.43
C ILE A 257 16.42 5.84 18.98
N VAL A 258 15.35 6.04 18.21
CA VAL A 258 14.53 4.94 17.69
C VAL A 258 15.36 3.94 16.88
N MET A 259 16.36 4.39 16.12
CA MET A 259 17.24 3.52 15.32
C MET A 259 18.21 2.66 16.15
N GLU A 260 18.42 2.97 17.42
CA GLU A 260 19.33 2.23 18.29
C GLU A 260 18.72 0.92 18.83
N TYR A 261 17.40 0.74 18.71
CA TYR A 261 16.68 -0.39 19.27
C TYR A 261 16.22 -1.38 18.20
N THR A 262 15.95 -2.60 18.65
CA THR A 262 15.33 -3.64 17.81
C THR A 262 14.01 -4.15 18.34
N ASP A 263 13.80 -4.18 19.66
CA ASP A 263 12.52 -4.59 20.26
C ASP A 263 11.54 -3.42 20.27
N PHE A 264 10.55 -3.46 19.38
CA PHE A 264 9.53 -2.42 19.24
C PHE A 264 8.17 -2.86 19.78
N SER A 265 8.15 -3.69 20.82
CA SER A 265 6.91 -4.15 21.48
C SER A 265 5.99 -2.98 21.88
N CYS A 266 6.56 -1.86 22.35
CA CYS A 266 5.82 -0.64 22.69
C CYS A 266 5.07 0.01 21.50
N PHE A 267 5.46 -0.26 20.26
CA PHE A 267 4.82 0.28 19.06
C PHE A 267 3.92 -0.74 18.37
N SER A 268 3.83 -1.97 18.90
CA SER A 268 2.95 -3.00 18.38
C SER A 268 1.53 -2.84 18.91
N LYS A 269 0.53 -3.18 18.09
CA LYS A 269 -0.81 -3.46 18.62
C LYS A 269 -0.81 -4.81 19.36
N SER A 270 -1.59 -4.91 20.43
CA SER A 270 -1.82 -6.18 21.14
C SER A 270 -2.47 -7.24 20.24
N ASN A 271 -2.35 -8.52 20.61
CA ASN A 271 -2.96 -9.67 19.91
C ASN A 271 -2.48 -9.86 18.46
N THR A 272 -1.17 -9.77 18.23
CA THR A 272 -0.57 -10.03 16.91
C THR A 272 -0.07 -11.47 16.81
N GLN A 273 -0.24 -12.10 15.65
CA GLN A 273 0.25 -13.46 15.35
C GLN A 273 1.72 -13.45 14.90
N VAL A 274 2.57 -12.58 15.48
CA VAL A 274 3.99 -12.49 15.12
C VAL A 274 4.84 -13.21 16.17
N LYS A 275 5.86 -13.96 15.71
CA LYS A 275 6.78 -14.68 16.61
C LYS A 275 7.69 -13.75 17.40
N THR A 276 8.00 -12.58 16.83
CA THR A 276 8.87 -11.58 17.43
C THR A 276 8.41 -10.16 17.08
N ASN A 277 8.68 -9.24 18.01
CA ASN A 277 8.52 -7.79 17.83
C ASN A 277 9.83 -7.11 17.40
N ASN A 278 10.83 -7.90 17.00
CA ASN A 278 12.12 -7.38 16.60
C ASN A 278 12.07 -6.88 15.15
N CYS A 279 12.49 -5.64 14.94
CA CYS A 279 12.70 -5.01 13.65
C CYS A 279 14.02 -4.25 13.68
N LYS A 280 14.71 -4.11 12.55
CA LYS A 280 15.93 -3.30 12.43
C LYS A 280 15.65 -2.10 11.54
N ILE A 281 15.54 -0.93 12.15
CA ILE A 281 15.34 0.33 11.43
C ILE A 281 16.70 0.79 10.89
N SER A 282 16.78 1.01 9.59
CA SER A 282 17.99 1.47 8.90
C SER A 282 17.96 2.97 8.57
N ARG A 283 16.79 3.60 8.62
CA ARG A 283 16.59 5.04 8.40
C ARG A 283 15.39 5.51 9.19
N ALA A 284 15.50 6.65 9.87
CA ALA A 284 14.41 7.38 10.50
C ALA A 284 14.78 8.87 10.55
N GLU A 285 14.11 9.70 9.77
CA GLU A 285 14.37 11.15 9.76
C GLU A 285 13.17 11.95 9.28
N TRP A 286 13.00 13.14 9.85
CA TRP A 286 12.10 14.17 9.40
C TRP A 286 12.84 15.15 8.49
N VAL A 287 12.26 15.41 7.33
CA VAL A 287 12.72 16.40 6.37
C VAL A 287 11.64 17.48 6.22
N SER A 288 12.02 18.74 6.41
CA SER A 288 11.14 19.88 6.21
C SER A 288 11.46 20.55 4.87
N ASN A 289 10.41 20.90 4.13
CA ASN A 289 10.51 21.71 2.92
C ASN A 289 9.48 22.85 2.98
N GLY A 290 9.67 23.78 3.92
CA GLY A 290 8.79 24.94 4.06
C GLY A 290 7.38 24.60 4.55
N ASP A 291 6.45 24.38 3.63
CA ASP A 291 5.03 24.08 3.90
C ASP A 291 4.74 22.60 4.18
N LYS A 292 5.72 21.73 3.93
CA LYS A 292 5.60 20.29 4.10
C LYS A 292 6.64 19.74 5.07
N LEU A 293 6.24 18.67 5.75
CA LEU A 293 7.06 17.91 6.66
C LEU A 293 6.87 16.43 6.35
N ILE A 294 7.95 15.73 6.02
CA ILE A 294 7.91 14.32 5.62
C ILE A 294 8.81 13.50 6.55
N PHE A 295 8.26 12.47 7.18
CA PHE A 295 9.04 11.48 7.91
C PHE A 295 9.39 10.32 6.99
N HIS A 296 10.67 10.04 6.81
CA HIS A 296 11.17 8.88 6.10
C HIS A 296 11.58 7.81 7.10
N ILE A 297 11.09 6.59 6.93
CA ILE A 297 11.49 5.45 7.76
C ILE A 297 11.66 4.19 6.92
N SER A 298 12.78 3.48 7.11
CA SER A 298 13.08 2.23 6.42
C SER A 298 13.55 1.17 7.40
N ALA A 299 13.11 -0.07 7.20
CA ALA A 299 13.47 -1.22 8.04
C ALA A 299 13.38 -2.53 7.26
N ASP A 300 13.92 -3.61 7.81
CA ASP A 300 13.74 -4.97 7.31
C ASP A 300 12.25 -5.38 7.30
N ARG A 301 11.52 -5.03 8.36
CA ARG A 301 10.08 -5.23 8.54
C ARG A 301 9.50 -4.17 9.49
N PHE A 302 8.17 -4.09 9.54
CA PHE A 302 7.44 -3.29 10.52
C PHE A 302 6.36 -4.12 11.20
N LEU A 303 6.08 -3.81 12.46
CA LEU A 303 4.91 -4.35 13.16
C LEU A 303 3.64 -3.60 12.74
N ARG A 304 2.48 -4.21 12.96
CA ARG A 304 1.20 -3.57 12.65
C ARG A 304 1.09 -2.26 13.44
N ASN A 305 0.73 -1.17 12.75
CA ASN A 305 0.58 0.18 13.32
C ASN A 305 1.87 0.82 13.87
N MET A 306 3.04 0.16 13.75
CA MET A 306 4.31 0.63 14.31
C MET A 306 4.69 2.03 13.83
N VAL A 307 4.69 2.28 12.52
CA VAL A 307 5.12 3.57 11.95
C VAL A 307 4.26 4.72 12.47
N ARG A 308 2.93 4.55 12.54
CA ARG A 308 2.02 5.59 13.04
C ARG A 308 2.20 5.85 14.54
N ALA A 309 2.53 4.83 15.32
CA ALA A 309 2.83 4.99 16.75
C ALA A 309 4.17 5.72 16.95
N ILE A 310 5.20 5.38 16.16
CA ILE A 310 6.49 6.08 16.17
C ILE A 310 6.28 7.55 15.84
N VAL A 311 5.59 7.86 14.73
CA VAL A 311 5.30 9.25 14.33
C VAL A 311 4.54 9.99 15.44
N GLY A 312 3.58 9.35 16.10
CA GLY A 312 2.87 9.91 17.26
C GLY A 312 3.79 10.25 18.43
N THR A 313 4.70 9.35 18.79
CA THR A 313 5.70 9.60 19.85
C THR A 313 6.66 10.72 19.48
N LEU A 314 7.16 10.74 18.24
CA LEU A 314 8.04 11.82 17.78
C LEU A 314 7.31 13.17 17.81
N MET A 315 6.01 13.20 17.49
CA MET A 315 5.21 14.42 17.59
C MET A 315 5.06 14.94 19.03
N MET A 316 5.02 14.07 20.04
CA MET A 316 5.06 14.52 21.44
C MET A 316 6.37 15.26 21.75
N VAL A 317 7.50 14.75 21.23
CA VAL A 317 8.81 15.42 21.34
C VAL A 317 8.79 16.77 20.61
N GLY A 318 8.31 16.79 19.37
CA GLY A 318 8.25 18.00 18.55
C GLY A 318 7.35 19.10 19.12
N LYS A 319 6.35 18.73 19.93
CA LYS A 319 5.48 19.67 20.65
C LYS A 319 6.06 20.13 22.00
N GLY A 320 7.14 19.51 22.46
CA GLY A 320 7.72 19.77 23.77
C GLY A 320 7.02 19.07 24.94
N ASP A 321 6.10 18.13 24.66
CA ASP A 321 5.38 17.37 25.71
C ASP A 321 6.34 16.45 26.49
N ILE A 322 7.37 15.93 25.81
CA ILE A 322 8.44 15.11 26.36
C ILE A 322 9.79 15.49 25.73
N LYS A 323 10.89 15.20 26.41
CA LYS A 323 12.24 15.39 25.85
C LYS A 323 12.64 14.22 24.92
N PRO A 324 13.56 14.42 23.95
CA PRO A 324 14.02 13.34 23.08
C PRO A 324 14.49 12.09 23.83
N GLU A 325 15.22 12.26 24.93
CA GLU A 325 15.81 11.17 25.71
C GLU A 325 14.75 10.28 26.38
N GLU A 326 13.56 10.80 26.63
CA GLU A 326 12.46 10.03 27.24
C GLU A 326 11.91 8.96 26.30
N VAL A 327 12.17 9.06 24.99
CA VAL A 327 11.82 8.02 24.02
C VAL A 327 12.48 6.68 24.36
N ARG A 328 13.68 6.69 24.96
CA ARG A 328 14.34 5.46 25.44
C ARG A 328 13.46 4.72 26.44
N ARG A 329 12.93 5.45 27.44
CA ARG A 329 12.05 4.89 28.47
C ARG A 329 10.76 4.34 27.88
N ILE A 330 10.19 5.00 26.88
CA ILE A 330 9.00 4.52 26.17
C ILE A 330 9.30 3.17 25.49
N ILE A 331 10.42 3.08 24.75
CA ILE A 331 10.80 1.85 24.04
C ILE A 331 11.07 0.72 25.03
N GLU A 332 11.89 0.99 26.05
CA GLU A 332 12.30 0.03 27.08
C GLU A 332 11.13 -0.45 27.95
N SER A 333 10.07 0.35 28.10
CA SER A 333 8.87 -0.06 28.83
C SER A 333 8.11 -1.21 28.16
N LYS A 334 8.30 -1.40 26.84
CA LYS A 334 7.57 -2.36 26.01
C LYS A 334 6.04 -2.23 26.07
N ASN A 335 5.54 -1.13 26.63
CA ASN A 335 4.13 -0.93 26.91
C ASN A 335 3.55 0.09 25.92
N ARG A 336 2.56 -0.35 25.13
CA ARG A 336 1.92 0.48 24.11
C ARG A 336 1.27 1.74 24.68
N SER A 337 0.78 1.71 25.91
CA SER A 337 0.13 2.87 26.54
C SER A 337 1.09 4.03 26.80
N ASN A 338 2.40 3.79 26.84
CA ASN A 338 3.41 4.83 27.04
C ASN A 338 3.83 5.50 25.72
N ALA A 339 3.53 4.87 24.58
CA ALA A 339 3.83 5.44 23.27
C ALA A 339 2.72 6.41 22.83
N GLY A 340 3.08 7.37 21.97
CA GLY A 340 2.15 8.35 21.43
C GLY A 340 0.94 7.71 20.73
N VAL A 341 -0.14 8.47 20.67
CA VAL A 341 -1.35 8.07 19.94
C VAL A 341 -1.00 7.85 18.47
N SER A 342 -1.56 6.81 17.87
CA SER A 342 -1.37 6.58 16.44
C SER A 342 -1.93 7.76 15.64
N VAL A 343 -1.08 8.43 14.88
CA VAL A 343 -1.46 9.54 14.00
C VAL A 343 -2.41 9.08 12.88
N PRO A 344 -3.13 9.98 12.19
CA PRO A 344 -4.04 9.62 11.11
C PRO A 344 -3.40 8.76 10.02
N ALA A 345 -4.19 7.90 9.37
CA ALA A 345 -3.68 6.98 8.35
C ALA A 345 -3.34 7.67 7.01
N CYS A 346 -4.08 8.73 6.67
CA CYS A 346 -3.98 9.48 5.41
C CYS A 346 -2.59 10.06 5.12
N GLY A 347 -1.74 10.25 6.14
CA GLY A 347 -0.37 10.70 5.95
C GLY A 347 0.59 9.59 5.52
N LEU A 348 0.24 8.31 5.69
CA LEU A 348 1.19 7.20 5.58
C LEU A 348 1.16 6.54 4.19
N TYR A 349 2.35 6.39 3.61
CA TYR A 349 2.57 5.74 2.32
C TYR A 349 3.62 4.65 2.46
N LEU A 350 3.32 3.42 2.01
CA LEU A 350 4.37 2.46 1.67
C LEU A 350 5.01 2.90 0.35
N THR A 351 6.29 3.25 0.36
CA THR A 351 6.95 3.88 -0.80
C THR A 351 7.92 2.97 -1.51
N GLU A 352 8.51 2.02 -0.82
CA GLU A 352 9.50 1.13 -1.40
C GLU A 352 9.48 -0.25 -0.74
N VAL A 353 9.66 -1.29 -1.55
CA VAL A 353 9.92 -2.66 -1.09
C VAL A 353 11.04 -3.24 -1.95
N ARG A 354 12.12 -3.70 -1.30
CA ARG A 354 13.26 -4.30 -2.01
C ARG A 354 13.31 -5.80 -1.84
N TYR A 355 13.72 -6.48 -2.90
CA TYR A 355 14.03 -7.90 -2.92
C TYR A 355 15.48 -8.07 -3.37
N PRO A 356 16.18 -9.16 -2.99
CA PRO A 356 17.54 -9.40 -3.45
C PRO A 356 17.67 -9.59 -4.98
N TYR A 357 16.55 -9.91 -5.64
CA TYR A 357 16.49 -10.35 -7.04
C TYR A 357 15.57 -9.47 -7.92
N LEU A 358 15.03 -8.37 -7.39
CA LEU A 358 14.28 -7.33 -8.12
C LEU A 358 14.81 -5.95 -7.75
#